data_AF-A0A3A9XVE2-F1
#
_entry.id   AF-A0A3A9XVE2-F1
#
_cell.length_a   1.000
_cell.length_b   1.000
_cell.length_c   1.000
_cell.angle_alpha   90.00
_cell.angle_beta   90.00
_cell.angle_gamma   90.00
#
_symmetry.space_group_name_H-M   'P 1'
#
loop_
_entity.id
_entity.type
_entity.pdbx_description
1 polymer ?
#
loop_
_entity_poly.entity_id
_entity_poly.type
_entity_poly.pdbx_seq_one_letter_code
_entity_poly.pdbx_strand_id
1 'polypeptide(L)'
;MQLTKYAHSCLRVEHDGGVLVIDPGGFSDPAALDGADAVLITHEHPDHLNLQAITAQLDRRPFPVHGPASLSAPLGDAAEVLRPVRPGESFTAAGVAVRAYGGQHAVIHPDIPVVENLGYLINDVVYHPGDALVVPDLPVDTLFAPIHAPWSKFSEVVDFIRAVAPRRVYALHDALLNENGFGVLDRQYTALSRTDYRRLEPGTRLDA
;
A
#
# COMPACT_ATOMS: atom_id res chain seq x y z
N MET A 1 1.75 -16.58 -5.55
CA MET A 1 2.18 -15.19 -5.84
C MET A 1 3.31 -14.85 -4.88
N GLN A 2 4.36 -14.14 -5.31
CA GLN A 2 5.47 -13.76 -4.41
C GLN A 2 5.36 -12.29 -4.02
N LEU A 3 5.42 -12.00 -2.73
CA LEU A 3 5.39 -10.66 -2.16
C LEU A 3 6.75 -10.29 -1.61
N THR A 4 7.15 -9.03 -1.76
CA THR A 4 8.32 -8.45 -1.10
C THR A 4 7.97 -7.07 -0.56
N LYS A 5 8.20 -6.82 0.74
CA LYS A 5 8.03 -5.48 1.32
C LYS A 5 9.31 -4.67 1.19
N TYR A 6 9.28 -3.54 0.48
CA TYR A 6 10.43 -2.66 0.27
C TYR A 6 10.39 -1.43 1.20
N ALA A 7 10.19 -1.72 2.48
CA ALA A 7 9.96 -0.75 3.56
C ALA A 7 8.62 0.00 3.48
N HIS A 8 8.28 0.68 4.58
CA HIS A 8 7.14 1.58 4.71
C HIS A 8 5.82 1.04 4.11
N SER A 9 5.33 1.64 3.02
CA SER A 9 4.13 1.24 2.27
C SER A 9 4.43 0.46 0.99
N CYS A 10 5.70 0.33 0.58
CA CYS A 10 6.02 -0.26 -0.71
C CYS A 10 5.94 -1.78 -0.70
N LEU A 11 5.07 -2.33 -1.55
CA LEU A 11 4.98 -3.76 -1.81
C LEU A 11 5.28 -4.05 -3.27
N ARG A 12 6.08 -5.07 -3.49
CA ARG A 12 6.30 -5.64 -4.81
C ARG A 12 5.67 -7.01 -4.90
N VAL A 13 4.92 -7.23 -5.97
CA VAL A 13 4.17 -8.45 -6.25
C VAL A 13 4.69 -9.04 -7.56
N GLU A 14 5.20 -10.25 -7.51
CA GLU A 14 5.52 -11.05 -8.69
C GLU A 14 4.49 -12.17 -8.85
N HIS A 15 3.88 -12.25 -10.04
CA HIS A 15 2.90 -13.29 -10.35
C HIS A 15 2.90 -13.57 -11.85
N ASP A 16 3.04 -14.85 -12.23
CA ASP A 16 2.94 -15.34 -13.61
C ASP A 16 3.79 -14.56 -14.62
N GLY A 17 4.96 -14.10 -14.17
CA GLY A 17 5.92 -13.33 -14.97
C GLY A 17 5.73 -11.82 -14.97
N GLY A 18 4.65 -11.31 -14.38
CA GLY A 18 4.42 -9.87 -14.21
C GLY A 18 4.96 -9.32 -12.89
N VAL A 19 5.40 -8.06 -12.93
CA VAL A 19 5.87 -7.31 -11.74
C VAL A 19 4.97 -6.11 -11.48
N LEU A 20 4.23 -6.14 -10.38
CA LEU A 20 3.38 -5.05 -9.89
C LEU A 20 4.01 -4.42 -8.64
N VAL A 21 4.06 -3.10 -8.58
CA VAL A 21 4.58 -2.37 -7.40
C VAL A 21 3.49 -1.47 -6.84
N ILE A 22 3.25 -1.51 -5.54
CA ILE A 22 2.32 -0.63 -4.84
C ILE A 22 3.14 0.36 -4.01
N ASP A 23 2.80 1.65 -4.06
CA ASP A 23 3.35 2.75 -3.27
C ASP A 23 4.89 2.80 -3.17
N PRO A 24 5.62 2.89 -4.29
CA PRO A 24 7.06 3.14 -4.31
C PRO A 24 7.39 4.58 -3.90
N GLY A 25 7.06 4.95 -2.66
CA GLY A 25 7.23 6.29 -2.12
C GLY A 25 8.62 6.58 -1.54
N GLY A 26 8.80 7.80 -1.04
CA GLY A 26 10.10 8.35 -0.63
C GLY A 26 10.79 7.64 0.55
N PHE A 27 10.07 6.85 1.33
CA PHE A 27 10.63 6.04 2.43
C PHE A 27 10.91 4.59 2.05
N SER A 28 10.76 4.27 0.77
CA SER A 28 10.93 2.93 0.22
C SER A 28 12.24 2.81 -0.54
N ASP A 29 12.74 1.59 -0.68
CA ASP A 29 13.91 1.32 -1.52
C ASP A 29 13.48 1.36 -3.01
N PRO A 30 14.07 2.25 -3.85
CA PRO A 30 13.69 2.38 -5.25
C PRO A 30 13.96 1.13 -6.10
N ALA A 31 14.77 0.18 -5.62
CA ALA A 31 14.97 -1.12 -6.27
C ALA A 31 13.66 -1.93 -6.39
N ALA A 32 12.62 -1.57 -5.64
CA ALA A 32 11.27 -2.12 -5.83
C ALA A 32 10.73 -1.95 -7.26
N LEU A 33 11.12 -0.86 -7.94
CA LEU A 33 10.64 -0.54 -9.28
C LEU A 33 11.40 -1.28 -10.40
N ASP A 34 12.48 -2.00 -10.07
CA ASP A 34 13.29 -2.66 -11.09
C ASP A 34 12.48 -3.73 -11.83
N GLY A 35 12.31 -3.50 -13.13
CA GLY A 35 11.54 -4.36 -14.02
C GLY A 35 10.01 -4.30 -13.79
N ALA A 36 9.49 -3.26 -13.13
CA ALA A 36 8.05 -3.09 -12.95
C ALA A 36 7.31 -3.03 -14.30
N ASP A 37 6.21 -3.78 -14.39
CA ASP A 37 5.29 -3.78 -15.54
C ASP A 37 4.05 -2.92 -15.30
N ALA A 38 3.74 -2.60 -14.04
CA ALA A 38 2.74 -1.62 -13.64
C ALA A 38 2.99 -1.14 -12.21
N VAL A 39 2.49 0.06 -11.89
CA VAL A 39 2.53 0.63 -10.53
C VAL A 39 1.12 0.95 -10.06
N LEU A 40 0.80 0.68 -8.80
CA LEU A 40 -0.37 1.19 -8.11
C LEU A 40 0.07 2.26 -7.11
N ILE A 41 -0.62 3.40 -7.08
CA ILE A 41 -0.40 4.45 -6.10
C ILE A 41 -1.71 4.66 -5.34
N THR A 42 -1.68 4.62 -4.02
CA THR A 42 -2.88 4.79 -3.19
C THR A 42 -3.34 6.24 -3.16
N HIS A 43 -2.39 7.18 -3.02
CA HIS A 43 -2.65 8.62 -2.93
C HIS A 43 -1.36 9.44 -3.17
N GLU A 44 -1.49 10.77 -3.15
CA GLU A 44 -0.46 11.71 -3.62
C GLU A 44 0.67 12.05 -2.62
N HIS A 45 0.65 11.53 -1.40
CA HIS A 45 1.67 11.92 -0.42
C HIS A 45 3.07 11.39 -0.80
N PRO A 46 4.15 12.13 -0.47
CA PRO A 46 5.50 11.81 -0.92
C PRO A 46 6.05 10.47 -0.43
N ASP A 47 5.56 9.96 0.70
CA ASP A 47 5.91 8.66 1.28
C ASP A 47 5.20 7.48 0.60
N HIS A 48 4.25 7.74 -0.30
CA HIS A 48 3.60 6.76 -1.19
C HIS A 48 3.99 6.97 -2.67
N LEU A 49 4.34 8.21 -3.06
CA LEU A 49 4.71 8.59 -4.41
C LEU A 49 6.12 9.20 -4.47
N ASN A 50 7.10 8.45 -4.98
CA ASN A 50 8.39 8.98 -5.36
C ASN A 50 8.43 9.29 -6.86
N LEU A 51 8.02 10.51 -7.23
CA LEU A 51 7.99 10.94 -8.65
C LEU A 51 9.32 10.73 -9.35
N GLN A 52 10.44 11.08 -8.69
CA GLN A 52 11.77 10.96 -9.30
C GLN A 52 12.10 9.51 -9.66
N ALA A 53 11.80 8.57 -8.76
CA ALA A 53 12.04 7.15 -8.99
C ALA A 53 11.14 6.58 -10.10
N ILE A 54 9.86 6.98 -10.14
CA ILE A 54 8.92 6.57 -11.19
C ILE A 54 9.38 7.10 -12.55
N THR A 55 9.68 8.39 -12.68
CA THR A 55 10.12 9.01 -13.94
C THR A 55 11.40 8.33 -14.46
N ALA A 56 12.37 8.07 -13.58
CA ALA A 56 13.62 7.39 -13.98
C ALA A 56 13.39 5.99 -14.58
N GLN A 57 12.32 5.29 -14.18
CA GLN A 57 11.97 3.98 -14.72
C GLN A 57 11.13 4.11 -15.99
N LEU A 58 10.23 5.09 -16.06
CA LEU A 58 9.47 5.40 -17.28
C LEU A 58 10.38 5.80 -18.45
N ASP A 59 11.46 6.53 -18.19
CA ASP A 59 12.48 6.90 -19.19
C ASP A 59 13.16 5.67 -19.82
N ARG A 60 13.19 4.54 -19.10
CA ARG A 60 13.77 3.28 -19.59
C ARG A 60 12.74 2.45 -20.35
N ARG A 61 11.52 2.34 -19.81
CA ARG A 61 10.42 1.59 -20.39
C ARG A 61 9.09 2.15 -19.87
N PRO A 62 8.15 2.56 -20.74
CA PRO A 62 6.82 2.96 -20.31
C PRO A 62 6.06 1.81 -19.64
N PHE A 63 5.38 2.10 -18.53
CA PHE A 63 4.43 1.21 -17.85
C PHE A 63 3.25 2.03 -17.30
N PRO A 64 2.04 1.45 -17.16
CA PRO A 64 0.90 2.14 -16.59
C PRO A 64 1.06 2.38 -15.09
N VAL A 65 0.63 3.56 -14.66
CA VAL A 65 0.45 3.91 -13.24
C VAL A 65 -1.04 3.96 -12.96
N HIS A 66 -1.54 3.19 -12.00
CA HIS A 66 -2.93 3.16 -11.59
C HIS A 66 -3.10 3.89 -10.26
N GLY A 67 -4.14 4.71 -10.12
CA GLY A 67 -4.43 5.41 -8.87
C GLY A 67 -5.53 6.45 -9.01
N PRO A 68 -5.82 7.24 -7.95
CA PRO A 68 -6.85 8.27 -8.00
C PRO A 68 -6.53 9.34 -9.05
N ALA A 69 -7.57 10.02 -9.54
CA ALA A 69 -7.41 11.06 -10.56
C ALA A 69 -6.60 12.26 -10.07
N SER A 70 -6.59 12.52 -8.75
CA SER A 70 -5.77 13.57 -8.13
C SER A 70 -4.28 13.45 -8.46
N LEU A 71 -3.78 12.24 -8.74
CA LEU A 71 -2.38 11.99 -9.11
C LEU A 71 -1.93 12.69 -10.39
N SER A 72 -2.85 13.15 -11.24
CA SER A 72 -2.52 13.91 -12.44
C SER A 72 -1.64 15.14 -12.15
N ALA A 73 -1.89 15.86 -11.06
CA ALA A 73 -1.11 17.03 -10.68
C ALA A 73 0.31 16.70 -10.19
N PRO A 74 0.52 15.82 -9.19
CA PRO A 74 1.85 15.47 -8.72
C PRO A 74 2.67 14.65 -9.73
N LEU A 75 2.04 13.93 -10.68
CA LEU A 75 2.77 13.20 -11.73
C LEU A 75 3.32 14.12 -12.83
N GLY A 76 2.76 15.31 -13.04
CA GLY A 76 3.16 16.22 -14.11
C GLY A 76 3.12 15.51 -15.47
N ASP A 77 4.23 15.55 -16.22
CA ASP A 77 4.32 14.92 -17.55
C ASP A 77 4.11 13.40 -17.51
N ALA A 78 4.45 12.74 -16.38
CA ALA A 78 4.21 11.31 -16.21
C ALA A 78 2.71 10.95 -16.12
N ALA A 79 1.81 11.94 -16.02
CA ALA A 79 0.38 11.70 -16.03
C ALA A 79 -0.13 11.07 -17.35
N GLU A 80 0.65 11.07 -18.44
CA GLU A 80 0.31 10.37 -19.69
C GLU A 80 0.10 8.86 -19.49
N VAL A 81 0.87 8.26 -18.59
CA VAL A 81 0.74 6.83 -18.25
C VAL A 81 -0.24 6.55 -17.11
N LEU A 82 -0.83 7.59 -16.53
CA LEU A 82 -1.84 7.44 -15.49
C LEU A 82 -3.09 6.74 -16.06
N ARG A 83 -3.62 5.80 -15.30
CA ARG A 83 -4.88 5.10 -15.50
C ARG A 83 -5.72 5.39 -14.26
N PRO A 84 -6.58 6.43 -14.30
CA PRO A 84 -7.40 6.79 -13.15
C PRO A 84 -8.31 5.64 -12.73
N VAL A 85 -8.34 5.35 -11.44
CA VAL A 85 -9.14 4.28 -10.82
C VAL A 85 -10.11 4.89 -9.82
N ARG A 86 -11.33 4.34 -9.74
CA ARG A 86 -12.32 4.73 -8.74
C ARG A 86 -12.52 3.65 -7.67
N PRO A 87 -12.94 4.01 -6.45
CA PRO A 87 -13.36 3.01 -5.46
C PRO A 87 -14.45 2.08 -6.01
N GLY A 88 -14.35 0.79 -5.73
CA GLY A 88 -15.24 -0.26 -6.23
C GLY A 88 -14.88 -0.79 -7.62
N GLU A 89 -13.94 -0.17 -8.32
CA GLU A 89 -13.49 -0.63 -9.63
C GLU A 89 -12.64 -1.89 -9.52
N SER A 90 -12.81 -2.81 -10.47
CA SER A 90 -11.95 -3.99 -10.65
C SER A 90 -11.23 -3.90 -11.99
N PHE A 91 -9.93 -4.17 -12.00
CA PHE A 91 -9.08 -4.06 -13.18
C PHE A 91 -7.94 -5.09 -13.12
N THR A 92 -7.08 -5.08 -14.15
CA THR A 92 -5.87 -5.92 -14.19
C THR A 92 -4.66 -5.04 -14.40
N ALA A 93 -3.61 -5.25 -13.60
CA ALA A 93 -2.34 -4.55 -13.68
C ALA A 93 -1.19 -5.55 -13.62
N ALA A 94 -0.25 -5.48 -14.57
CA ALA A 94 0.84 -6.46 -14.73
C ALA A 94 0.35 -7.93 -14.75
N GLY A 95 -0.84 -8.20 -15.29
CA GLY A 95 -1.44 -9.54 -15.32
C GLY A 95 -2.11 -9.98 -14.01
N VAL A 96 -2.11 -9.15 -12.98
CA VAL A 96 -2.71 -9.44 -11.66
C VAL A 96 -4.07 -8.76 -11.55
N ALA A 97 -5.08 -9.51 -11.07
CA ALA A 97 -6.40 -8.94 -10.77
C ALA A 97 -6.31 -7.99 -9.56
N VAL A 98 -6.95 -6.83 -9.65
CA VAL A 98 -6.97 -5.80 -8.59
C VAL A 98 -8.38 -5.28 -8.41
N ARG A 99 -8.80 -5.12 -7.16
CA ARG A 99 -10.01 -4.38 -6.80
C ARG A 99 -9.67 -3.19 -5.92
N ALA A 100 -10.17 -2.01 -6.29
CA ALA A 100 -9.97 -0.78 -5.54
C ALA A 100 -11.06 -0.56 -4.49
N TYR A 101 -10.67 -0.05 -3.33
CA TYR A 101 -11.52 0.28 -2.19
C TYR A 101 -11.22 1.70 -1.68
N GLY A 102 -12.05 2.20 -0.78
CA GLY A 102 -11.84 3.49 -0.13
C GLY A 102 -12.44 4.66 -0.89
N GLY A 103 -11.63 5.67 -1.18
CA GLY A 103 -12.03 6.94 -1.79
C GLY A 103 -11.59 8.17 -1.01
N GLN A 104 -11.24 8.01 0.27
CA GLN A 104 -10.72 9.08 1.10
C GLN A 104 -9.65 8.54 2.05
N HIS A 105 -8.62 9.35 2.27
CA HIS A 105 -7.60 9.15 3.28
C HIS A 105 -8.21 9.29 4.69
N ALA A 106 -7.61 8.68 5.71
CA ALA A 106 -7.95 8.92 7.11
C ALA A 106 -7.73 10.40 7.49
N VAL A 107 -8.51 10.93 8.43
CA VAL A 107 -8.35 12.33 8.82
C VAL A 107 -7.06 12.50 9.64
N ILE A 108 -6.12 13.30 9.14
CA ILE A 108 -4.91 13.68 9.89
C ILE A 108 -5.24 14.72 10.96
N HIS A 109 -5.90 15.81 10.55
CA HIS A 109 -6.37 16.88 11.42
C HIS A 109 -7.53 17.62 10.73
N PRO A 110 -8.53 18.16 11.45
CA PRO A 110 -9.65 18.89 10.83
C PRO A 110 -9.26 20.09 9.96
N ASP A 111 -8.10 20.70 10.20
CA ASP A 111 -7.58 21.84 9.42
C ASP A 111 -6.80 21.43 8.16
N ILE A 112 -6.57 20.12 7.96
CA ILE A 112 -5.87 19.59 6.79
C ILE A 112 -6.91 18.98 5.85
N PRO A 113 -6.97 19.40 4.56
CA PRO A 113 -7.87 18.79 3.58
C PRO A 113 -7.66 17.28 3.47
N VAL A 114 -8.76 16.53 3.41
CA VAL A 114 -8.72 15.07 3.20
C VAL A 114 -8.58 14.79 1.70
N VAL A 115 -7.47 14.16 1.31
CA VAL A 115 -7.20 13.77 -0.08
C VAL A 115 -7.83 12.43 -0.43
N GLU A 116 -7.88 12.10 -1.73
CA GLU A 116 -8.28 10.77 -2.20
C GLU A 116 -7.29 9.71 -1.68
N ASN A 117 -7.79 8.54 -1.27
CA ASN A 117 -6.96 7.36 -0.99
C ASN A 117 -7.68 6.11 -1.49
N LEU A 118 -6.98 5.28 -2.26
CA LEU A 118 -7.43 3.96 -2.64
C LEU A 118 -6.75 2.89 -1.80
N GLY A 119 -7.50 1.85 -1.44
CA GLY A 119 -6.96 0.56 -1.03
C GLY A 119 -7.03 -0.44 -2.17
N TYR A 120 -6.14 -1.42 -2.21
CA TYR A 120 -6.07 -2.42 -3.27
C TYR A 120 -6.12 -3.84 -2.71
N LEU A 121 -7.12 -4.62 -3.13
CA LEU A 121 -7.14 -6.07 -2.96
C LEU A 121 -6.53 -6.71 -4.20
N ILE A 122 -5.39 -7.36 -4.02
CA ILE A 122 -4.58 -7.96 -5.07
C ILE A 122 -4.87 -9.46 -5.11
N ASN A 123 -5.31 -9.91 -6.28
CA ASN A 123 -5.63 -11.30 -6.59
C ASN A 123 -6.60 -11.97 -5.60
N ASP A 124 -7.50 -11.18 -4.98
CA ASP A 124 -8.40 -11.61 -3.89
C ASP A 124 -7.69 -12.25 -2.67
N VAL A 125 -6.38 -12.01 -2.51
CA VAL A 125 -5.55 -12.61 -1.44
C VAL A 125 -4.94 -11.55 -0.53
N VAL A 126 -4.38 -10.48 -1.10
CA VAL A 126 -3.55 -9.51 -0.36
C VAL A 126 -4.21 -8.15 -0.37
N TYR A 127 -4.46 -7.57 0.81
CA TYR A 127 -5.04 -6.25 0.93
C TYR A 127 -4.02 -5.21 1.41
N HIS A 128 -3.88 -4.15 0.62
CA HIS A 128 -3.10 -2.95 0.92
C HIS A 128 -4.05 -1.74 1.02
N PRO A 129 -4.42 -1.26 2.21
CA PRO A 129 -5.47 -0.25 2.37
C PRO A 129 -5.01 1.18 2.04
N GLY A 130 -3.70 1.39 1.83
CA GLY A 130 -3.12 2.72 1.87
C GLY A 130 -3.31 3.35 3.25
N ASP A 131 -3.56 4.65 3.28
CA ASP A 131 -3.71 5.41 4.52
C ASP A 131 -5.18 5.61 4.90
N ALA A 132 -5.90 4.49 4.96
CA ALA A 132 -7.29 4.44 5.37
C ALA A 132 -7.59 3.13 6.11
N LEU A 133 -8.67 3.11 6.90
CA LEU A 133 -9.14 1.93 7.63
C LEU A 133 -10.44 1.39 7.00
N VAL A 134 -10.40 1.16 5.69
CA VAL A 134 -11.57 0.71 4.90
C VAL A 134 -11.57 -0.81 4.82
N VAL A 135 -12.61 -1.44 5.36
CA VAL A 135 -12.77 -2.90 5.35
C VAL A 135 -13.28 -3.35 3.98
N PRO A 136 -12.60 -4.27 3.27
CA PRO A 136 -13.08 -4.80 2.00
C PRO A 136 -14.29 -5.73 2.22
N ASP A 137 -15.12 -5.87 1.19
CA ASP A 137 -16.32 -6.72 1.21
C ASP A 137 -16.02 -8.21 0.90
N LEU A 138 -14.75 -8.54 0.60
CA LEU A 138 -14.27 -9.88 0.32
C LEU A 138 -13.36 -10.38 1.44
N PRO A 139 -13.31 -11.71 1.69
CA PRO A 139 -12.34 -12.30 2.59
C PRO A 139 -10.90 -11.95 2.17
N VAL A 140 -10.05 -11.64 3.15
CA VAL A 140 -8.64 -11.32 2.92
C VAL A 140 -7.77 -12.38 3.57
N ASP A 141 -6.81 -12.95 2.83
CA ASP A 141 -5.83 -13.87 3.42
C ASP A 141 -4.76 -13.09 4.18
N THR A 142 -4.18 -12.08 3.53
CA THR A 142 -3.04 -11.32 4.01
C THR A 142 -3.35 -9.83 4.02
N LEU A 143 -3.33 -9.21 5.19
CA LEU A 143 -3.47 -7.76 5.34
C LEU A 143 -2.13 -7.10 5.59
N PHE A 144 -1.82 -6.03 4.87
CA PHE A 144 -0.75 -5.10 5.23
C PHE A 144 -1.37 -3.92 5.99
N ALA A 145 -1.27 -3.91 7.32
CA ALA A 145 -1.96 -2.94 8.16
C ALA A 145 -1.07 -1.71 8.44
N PRO A 146 -1.54 -0.48 8.20
CA PRO A 146 -0.80 0.74 8.51
C PRO A 146 -0.69 0.92 10.03
N ILE A 147 0.45 0.56 10.62
CA ILE A 147 0.57 0.42 12.07
C ILE A 147 0.80 1.72 12.82
N HIS A 148 1.24 2.78 12.12
CA HIS A 148 1.58 4.05 12.74
C HIS A 148 1.65 5.21 11.74
N ALA A 149 0.87 6.26 11.95
CA ALA A 149 0.94 7.52 11.22
C ALA A 149 0.39 8.67 12.09
N PRO A 150 0.62 9.95 11.72
CA PRO A 150 0.01 11.09 12.42
C PRO A 150 -1.53 11.04 12.50
N TRP A 151 -2.19 10.43 11.51
CA TRP A 151 -3.64 10.24 11.46
C TRP A 151 -4.15 9.05 12.27
N SER A 152 -3.25 8.14 12.68
CA SER A 152 -3.66 6.84 13.22
C SER A 152 -3.75 6.84 14.75
N LYS A 153 -4.76 6.17 15.28
CA LYS A 153 -4.80 5.72 16.68
C LYS A 153 -4.67 4.21 16.73
N PHE A 154 -3.75 3.70 17.56
CA PHE A 154 -3.51 2.26 17.73
C PHE A 154 -4.80 1.42 17.88
N SER A 155 -5.76 1.88 18.70
CA SER A 155 -7.01 1.14 18.93
C SER A 155 -7.85 0.97 17.66
N GLU A 156 -7.86 1.98 16.78
CA GLU A 156 -8.63 1.94 15.55
C GLU A 156 -7.99 0.99 14.53
N VAL A 157 -6.66 0.92 14.49
CA VAL A 157 -5.94 -0.06 13.66
C VAL A 157 -6.20 -1.49 14.14
N VAL A 158 -6.24 -1.74 15.46
CA VAL A 158 -6.63 -3.05 16.00
C VAL A 158 -8.05 -3.41 15.63
N ASP A 159 -9.00 -2.49 15.76
CA ASP A 159 -10.40 -2.74 15.42
C ASP A 159 -10.57 -2.96 13.91
N PHE A 160 -9.82 -2.23 13.08
CA PHE A 160 -9.73 -2.46 11.64
C PHE A 160 -9.21 -3.86 11.31
N ILE A 161 -8.08 -4.29 11.89
CA ILE A 161 -7.53 -5.64 11.68
C ILE A 161 -8.58 -6.71 12.05
N ARG A 162 -9.27 -6.54 13.18
CA ARG A 162 -10.32 -7.46 13.63
C ARG A 162 -11.54 -7.47 12.72
N ALA A 163 -11.89 -6.33 12.13
CA ALA A 163 -13.01 -6.21 11.21
C ALA A 163 -12.69 -6.86 9.84
N VAL A 164 -11.46 -6.72 9.35
CA VAL A 164 -10.98 -7.43 8.16
C VAL A 164 -10.88 -8.93 8.42
N ALA A 165 -10.53 -9.33 9.64
CA ALA A 165 -10.35 -10.71 10.08
C ALA A 165 -9.46 -11.56 9.12
N PRO A 166 -8.25 -11.09 8.76
CA PRO A 166 -7.40 -11.80 7.82
C PRO A 166 -6.76 -13.03 8.47
N ARG A 167 -6.21 -13.97 7.68
CA ARG A 167 -5.44 -15.09 8.23
C ARG A 167 -4.14 -14.63 8.87
N ARG A 168 -3.48 -13.63 8.27
CA ARG A 168 -2.22 -13.05 8.76
C ARG A 168 -2.15 -11.55 8.47
N VAL A 169 -1.38 -10.84 9.30
CA VAL A 169 -1.16 -9.40 9.20
C VAL A 169 0.32 -9.10 9.15
N TYR A 170 0.71 -8.24 8.22
CA TYR A 170 2.03 -7.65 8.16
C TYR A 170 1.97 -6.15 8.43
N ALA A 171 2.96 -5.63 9.16
CA ALA A 171 3.09 -4.21 9.40
C ALA A 171 3.36 -3.43 8.10
N LEU A 172 2.63 -2.33 7.92
CA LEU A 172 2.78 -1.32 6.88
C LEU A 172 2.93 0.05 7.53
N HIS A 173 3.44 1.04 6.79
CA HIS A 173 3.54 2.43 7.24
C HIS A 173 4.35 2.56 8.55
N ASP A 174 5.56 1.99 8.54
CA ASP A 174 6.36 1.76 9.75
C ASP A 174 7.68 2.54 9.81
N ALA A 175 8.09 3.19 8.72
CA ALA A 175 9.35 3.95 8.64
C ALA A 175 9.52 5.10 9.65
N LEU A 176 8.43 5.60 10.25
CA LEU A 176 8.50 6.67 11.27
C LEU A 176 8.85 6.15 12.67
N LEU A 177 8.84 4.83 12.88
CA LEU A 177 9.08 4.21 14.17
C LEU A 177 10.57 3.94 14.38
N ASN A 178 11.03 4.17 15.60
CA ASN A 178 12.30 3.65 16.10
C ASN A 178 12.07 2.32 16.85
N GLU A 179 13.16 1.71 17.34
CA GLU A 179 13.12 0.43 18.06
C GLU A 179 12.16 0.43 19.27
N ASN A 180 12.06 1.54 19.99
CA ASN A 180 11.14 1.66 21.13
C ASN A 180 9.68 1.63 20.66
N GLY A 181 9.36 2.39 19.60
CA GLY A 181 8.04 2.41 18.99
C GLY A 181 7.63 1.02 18.49
N PHE A 182 8.54 0.33 17.80
CA PHE A 182 8.35 -1.06 17.39
C PHE A 182 8.09 -1.99 18.57
N GLY A 183 8.92 -1.95 19.62
CA GLY A 183 8.75 -2.81 20.78
C GLY A 183 7.39 -2.65 21.47
N VAL A 184 6.86 -1.42 21.52
CA VAL A 184 5.52 -1.17 22.06
C VAL A 184 4.44 -1.71 21.14
N LEU A 185 4.44 -1.32 19.86
CA LEU A 185 3.38 -1.65 18.92
C LEU A 185 3.34 -3.15 18.59
N ASP A 186 4.49 -3.78 18.37
CA ASP A 186 4.57 -5.21 18.06
C ASP A 186 3.96 -6.06 19.17
N ARG A 187 4.25 -5.73 20.44
CA ARG A 187 3.63 -6.39 21.60
C ARG A 187 2.12 -6.20 21.62
N GLN A 188 1.64 -4.99 21.37
CA GLN A 188 0.21 -4.67 21.47
C GLN A 188 -0.59 -5.28 20.31
N TYR A 189 -0.10 -5.21 19.07
CA TYR A 189 -0.75 -5.85 17.93
C TYR A 189 -0.76 -7.37 18.07
N THR A 190 0.34 -7.99 18.50
CA THR A 190 0.38 -9.45 18.78
C THR A 190 -0.67 -9.85 19.83
N ALA A 191 -0.85 -9.05 20.88
CA ALA A 191 -1.80 -9.36 21.95
C ALA A 191 -3.27 -9.13 21.55
N LEU A 192 -3.55 -8.14 20.68
CA LEU A 192 -4.90 -7.63 20.49
C LEU A 192 -5.48 -7.90 19.10
N SER A 193 -4.68 -8.09 18.05
CA SER A 193 -5.18 -8.26 16.68
C SER A 193 -6.06 -9.51 16.48
N ARG A 194 -5.91 -10.52 17.35
CA ARG A 194 -6.50 -11.88 17.21
C ARG A 194 -6.09 -12.58 15.92
N THR A 195 -4.96 -12.18 15.34
CA THR A 195 -4.44 -12.66 14.07
C THR A 195 -2.92 -12.84 14.17
N ASP A 196 -2.32 -13.68 13.35
CA ASP A 196 -0.85 -13.80 13.24
C ASP A 196 -0.25 -12.50 12.69
N TYR A 197 0.18 -11.62 13.59
CA TYR A 197 0.80 -10.32 13.29
C TYR A 197 2.32 -10.45 13.24
N ARG A 198 2.95 -9.89 12.22
CA ARG A 198 4.41 -9.81 12.10
C ARG A 198 4.85 -8.50 11.45
N ARG A 199 6.03 -8.03 11.81
CA ARG A 199 6.77 -7.05 11.01
C ARG A 199 7.73 -7.76 10.08
N LEU A 200 7.94 -7.19 8.90
CA LEU A 200 8.88 -7.69 7.90
C LEU A 200 10.04 -6.72 7.76
N GLU A 201 11.25 -7.26 7.76
CA GLU A 201 12.42 -6.48 7.36
C GLU A 201 12.32 -6.14 5.87
N PRO A 202 12.75 -4.94 5.44
CA PRO A 202 12.77 -4.57 4.03
C PRO A 202 13.51 -5.62 3.18
N GLY A 203 12.93 -5.98 2.03
CA GLY A 203 13.42 -7.02 1.14
C GLY A 203 12.98 -8.44 1.51
N THR A 204 12.27 -8.65 2.62
CA THR A 204 11.74 -9.98 2.99
C THR A 204 10.74 -10.46 1.94
N ARG A 205 10.97 -11.67 1.42
CA ARG A 205 10.11 -12.36 0.45
C ARG A 205 9.16 -13.32 1.15
N LEU A 206 7.92 -13.39 0.67
CA LEU A 206 6.87 -14.25 1.21
C LEU A 206 6.01 -14.82 0.09
N ASP A 207 5.50 -16.03 0.29
CA ASP A 207 4.47 -16.60 -0.57
C ASP A 207 3.07 -16.18 -0.10
N ALA A 208 2.24 -15.81 -1.08
CA ALA A 208 0.82 -15.51 -0.95
C ALA A 208 0.01 -16.38 -1.92
#